data_AF-A0AAN6M9L2-F1
#
_entry.id   AF-A0AAN6M9L2-F1
#
_cell.length_a   1.000
_cell.length_b   1.000
_cell.length_c   1.000
_cell.angle_alpha   90.00
_cell.angle_beta   90.00
_cell.angle_gamma   90.00
#
_symmetry.space_group_name_H-M   'P 1'
#
loop_
_entity.id
_entity.type
_entity.pdbx_description
1 polymer ?
#
loop_
_entity_poly.entity_id
_entity_poly.type
_entity_poly.pdbx_seq_one_letter_code
_entity_poly.pdbx_strand_id
1 'polypeptide(L)'
;MLARRVGAGLRGALPAQHTTAVTSSRGFTAYAASQSHKLPALADIRPDGATEFNARQKEYREGLVAAQQKEQKEREARAQDHDGDKRKGGALKSLIYGTPEGRELDKDIERSFSQVLARGKYVHSIVFHEVKPDKVDEYTELVGNWYPRVASMPENKVHLVGSWRTEVGDCDTFVHIWEYQRYEGYHASLNAIQHHPEFPEFDSKLKHLINAKRTSLMQEFSFWPTTPPRQLGGLFELRSYTLHPGNLLEWETHWRRGLKARREVMEGVGAWFVQIGELNTVHHLWQFANLEERKVRREQSWSVEGWGETVHKTVPLIQEMKSRILIPCPWSPVA
;
A
#
# COMPACT_ATOMS: atom_id res chain seq x y z
N MET A 1 98.89 8.49 12.76
CA MET A 1 100.15 8.78 12.04
C MET A 1 99.94 8.46 10.57
N LEU A 2 100.37 9.38 9.68
CA LEU A 2 100.47 9.27 8.20
C LEU A 2 99.14 9.10 7.43
N ALA A 3 98.81 9.85 6.35
CA ALA A 3 99.46 10.95 5.67
C ALA A 3 98.41 11.72 4.84
N ARG A 4 98.54 13.05 4.80
CA ARG A 4 97.90 13.97 3.85
C ARG A 4 98.62 13.86 2.50
N ARG A 5 97.88 13.85 1.38
CA ARG A 5 98.35 14.42 0.11
C ARG A 5 97.25 15.26 -0.54
N VAL A 6 97.67 16.47 -0.89
CA VAL A 6 96.93 17.54 -1.56
C VAL A 6 97.06 17.34 -3.07
N GLY A 7 95.99 17.60 -3.81
CA GLY A 7 96.01 17.71 -5.27
C GLY A 7 94.88 18.64 -5.73
N ALA A 8 95.25 19.77 -6.31
CA ALA A 8 94.38 20.83 -6.83
C ALA A 8 93.69 20.42 -8.14
N GLY A 9 92.52 21.01 -8.44
CA GLY A 9 91.83 20.77 -9.70
C GLY A 9 90.56 21.60 -9.92
N LEU A 10 90.77 22.84 -10.32
CA LEU A 10 89.98 23.69 -11.25
C LEU A 10 88.43 23.53 -11.36
N ARG A 11 87.80 24.70 -11.19
CA ARG A 11 86.40 25.06 -11.44
C ARG A 11 85.95 24.70 -12.86
N GLY A 12 84.87 23.92 -12.96
CA GLY A 12 83.97 23.89 -14.12
C GLY A 12 82.61 24.46 -13.72
N ALA A 13 82.23 25.59 -14.30
CA ALA A 13 80.89 26.17 -14.13
C ALA A 13 79.89 25.39 -15.00
N LEU A 14 78.82 24.89 -14.39
CA LEU A 14 77.65 24.33 -15.07
C LEU A 14 76.55 25.42 -15.19
N PRO A 15 75.77 25.43 -16.28
CA PRO A 15 74.76 26.47 -16.51
C PRO A 15 73.50 26.25 -15.67
N ALA A 16 72.84 27.34 -15.30
CA ALA A 16 71.56 27.35 -14.61
C ALA A 16 70.46 26.78 -15.51
N GLN A 17 69.75 25.75 -15.02
CA GLN A 17 68.54 25.23 -15.63
C GLN A 17 67.34 26.02 -15.11
N HIS A 18 66.64 26.70 -16.02
CA HIS A 18 65.33 27.29 -15.75
C HIS A 18 64.31 26.19 -15.45
N THR A 19 63.78 26.19 -14.23
CA THR A 19 62.67 25.33 -13.82
C THR A 19 61.38 25.96 -14.31
N THR A 20 60.80 25.45 -15.40
CA THR A 20 59.41 25.76 -15.77
C THR A 20 58.48 25.05 -14.79
N ALA A 21 57.83 25.82 -13.91
CA ALA A 21 56.78 25.31 -13.03
C ALA A 21 55.59 24.84 -13.89
N VAL A 22 55.39 23.52 -13.94
CA VAL A 22 54.16 22.93 -14.50
C VAL A 22 53.08 23.05 -13.45
N THR A 23 52.23 24.06 -13.59
CA THR A 23 51.01 24.22 -12.80
C THR A 23 50.05 23.09 -13.18
N SER A 24 50.09 21.99 -12.43
CA SER A 24 49.09 20.93 -12.53
C SER A 24 47.76 21.44 -11.97
N SER A 25 46.94 22.03 -12.84
CA SER A 25 45.53 22.26 -12.55
C SER A 25 44.85 20.91 -12.44
N ARG A 26 44.68 20.41 -11.20
CA ARG A 26 43.76 19.30 -10.93
C ARG A 26 42.36 19.76 -11.31
N GLY A 27 41.91 19.37 -12.50
CA GLY A 27 40.52 19.50 -12.89
C GLY A 27 39.67 18.72 -11.89
N PHE A 28 38.80 19.42 -11.17
CA PHE A 28 37.69 18.78 -10.49
C PHE A 28 36.80 18.20 -11.58
N THR A 29 36.92 16.90 -11.84
CA THR A 29 35.89 16.17 -12.58
C THR A 29 34.64 16.27 -11.72
N ALA A 30 33.73 17.17 -12.10
CA ALA A 30 32.38 17.13 -11.57
C ALA A 30 31.83 15.76 -11.95
N TYR A 31 31.78 14.84 -10.97
CA TYR A 31 30.88 13.72 -11.07
C TYR A 31 29.52 14.35 -11.34
N ALA A 32 28.98 14.14 -12.54
CA ALA A 32 27.55 14.28 -12.72
C ALA A 32 26.95 13.37 -11.65
N ALA A 33 26.40 13.98 -10.60
CA ALA A 33 25.57 13.24 -9.67
C ALA A 33 24.58 12.51 -10.56
N SER A 34 24.63 11.18 -10.58
CA SER A 34 23.47 10.43 -11.03
C SER A 34 22.32 11.06 -10.26
N GLN A 35 21.26 11.44 -10.95
CA GLN A 35 20.03 11.79 -10.26
C GLN A 35 19.63 10.53 -9.51
N SER A 36 20.11 10.37 -8.28
CA SER A 36 19.55 9.42 -7.35
C SER A 36 18.10 9.84 -7.29
N HIS A 37 17.21 9.03 -7.86
CA HIS A 37 15.78 9.22 -7.69
C HIS A 37 15.53 9.10 -6.19
N LYS A 38 15.63 10.23 -5.48
CA LYS A 38 15.48 10.29 -4.05
C LYS A 38 14.09 9.74 -3.75
N LEU A 39 14.03 8.74 -2.88
CA LEU A 39 12.78 8.18 -2.44
C LEU A 39 11.88 9.30 -1.90
N PRO A 40 10.61 9.35 -2.33
CA PRO A 40 9.62 10.22 -1.72
C PRO A 40 9.60 9.97 -0.22
N ALA A 41 9.71 11.05 0.54
CA ALA A 41 9.65 11.07 1.98
C ALA A 41 8.48 11.93 2.44
N LEU A 42 8.17 11.89 3.73
CA LEU A 42 7.14 12.76 4.30
C LEU A 42 7.44 14.25 4.05
N ALA A 43 8.72 14.62 3.99
CA ALA A 43 9.16 15.99 3.73
C ALA A 43 8.80 16.52 2.32
N ASP A 44 8.53 15.64 1.36
CA ASP A 44 8.13 16.05 0.00
C ASP A 44 6.63 16.39 -0.07
N ILE A 45 5.86 16.08 0.99
CA ILE A 45 4.45 16.45 1.09
C ILE A 45 4.31 17.87 1.62
N ARG A 46 3.71 18.72 0.80
CA ARG A 46 3.45 20.12 1.14
C ARG A 46 2.45 20.27 2.30
N PRO A 47 2.80 20.98 3.38
CA PRO A 47 1.87 21.25 4.48
C PRO A 47 0.62 22.06 4.07
N ASP A 48 0.73 22.89 3.03
CA ASP A 48 -0.37 23.72 2.50
C ASP A 48 -1.18 23.05 1.37
N GLY A 49 -0.86 21.80 1.00
CA GLY A 49 -1.45 21.09 -0.13
C GLY A 49 -2.89 20.56 0.08
N ALA A 50 -3.49 20.77 1.25
CA ALA A 50 -4.78 20.18 1.61
C ALA A 50 -5.93 20.62 0.67
N THR A 51 -5.95 21.87 0.23
CA THR A 51 -6.99 22.41 -0.66
C THR A 51 -6.99 21.70 -2.01
N GLU A 52 -5.82 21.55 -2.63
CA GLU A 52 -5.66 20.88 -3.92
C GLU A 52 -5.98 19.38 -3.83
N PHE A 53 -5.53 18.71 -2.76
CA PHE A 53 -5.89 17.33 -2.48
C PHE A 53 -7.41 17.14 -2.35
N ASN A 54 -8.07 18.02 -1.59
CA ASN A 54 -9.52 17.96 -1.38
C ASN A 54 -10.30 18.20 -2.68
N ALA A 55 -9.82 19.06 -3.57
CA ALA A 55 -10.41 19.26 -4.89
C ALA A 55 -10.33 17.98 -5.74
N ARG A 56 -9.13 17.37 -5.84
CA ARG A 56 -8.93 16.08 -6.55
C ARG A 56 -9.78 14.95 -5.94
N GLN A 57 -9.89 14.91 -4.61
CA GLN A 57 -10.73 13.93 -3.92
C GLN A 57 -12.21 14.11 -4.25
N LYS A 58 -12.69 15.36 -4.32
CA LYS A 58 -14.07 15.67 -4.70
C LYS A 58 -14.36 15.24 -6.14
N GLU A 59 -13.50 15.57 -7.09
CA GLU A 59 -13.62 15.16 -8.49
C GLU A 59 -13.66 13.63 -8.63
N TYR A 60 -12.80 12.92 -7.88
CA TYR A 60 -12.80 11.46 -7.83
C TYR A 60 -14.14 10.89 -7.33
N ARG A 61 -14.71 11.47 -6.26
CA ARG A 61 -16.02 11.06 -5.73
C ARG A 61 -17.13 11.26 -6.75
N GLU A 62 -17.17 12.41 -7.41
CA GLU A 62 -18.15 12.71 -8.45
C GLU A 62 -18.04 11.74 -9.64
N GLY A 63 -16.81 11.40 -10.04
CA GLY A 63 -16.54 10.39 -11.06
C GLY A 63 -17.05 8.99 -10.68
N LEU A 64 -16.87 8.57 -9.42
CA LEU A 64 -17.41 7.28 -8.94
C LEU A 64 -18.94 7.24 -8.96
N VAL A 65 -19.60 8.31 -8.53
CA VAL A 65 -21.08 8.40 -8.55
C VAL A 65 -21.58 8.35 -9.99
N ALA A 66 -20.95 9.09 -10.91
CA ALA A 66 -21.32 9.07 -12.32
C ALA A 66 -21.14 7.67 -12.95
N ALA A 67 -20.05 6.98 -12.62
CA ALA A 67 -19.80 5.61 -13.08
C ALA A 67 -20.85 4.61 -12.55
N GLN A 68 -21.21 4.70 -11.26
CA GLN A 68 -22.26 3.85 -10.68
C GLN A 68 -23.62 4.10 -11.31
N GLN A 69 -23.99 5.37 -11.54
CA GLN A 69 -25.24 5.72 -12.22
C GLN A 69 -25.26 5.19 -13.66
N LYS A 70 -24.12 5.26 -14.36
CA LYS A 70 -23.99 4.71 -15.71
C LYS A 70 -24.16 3.19 -15.71
N GLU A 71 -23.47 2.47 -14.82
CA GLU A 71 -23.60 1.02 -14.69
C GLU A 71 -25.03 0.61 -14.33
N GLN A 72 -25.69 1.35 -13.44
CA GLN A 72 -27.09 1.10 -13.08
C GLN A 72 -28.01 1.30 -14.30
N LYS A 73 -27.86 2.40 -15.05
CA LYS A 73 -28.63 2.63 -16.28
C LYS A 73 -28.38 1.54 -17.33
N GLU A 74 -27.14 1.09 -17.50
CA GLU A 74 -26.82 -0.02 -18.41
C GLU A 74 -27.44 -1.34 -17.96
N ARG A 75 -27.45 -1.63 -16.64
CA ARG A 75 -28.13 -2.81 -16.08
C ARG A 75 -29.64 -2.73 -16.26
N GLU A 76 -30.25 -1.58 -16.03
CA GLU A 76 -31.67 -1.34 -16.24
C GLU A 76 -32.05 -1.51 -17.72
N ALA A 77 -31.24 -0.97 -18.65
CA ALA A 77 -31.44 -1.16 -20.08
C ALA A 77 -31.33 -2.65 -20.50
N ARG A 78 -30.31 -3.37 -20.02
CA ARG A 78 -30.16 -4.82 -20.27
C ARG A 78 -31.30 -5.64 -19.66
N ALA A 79 -31.83 -5.22 -18.52
CA ALA A 79 -32.97 -5.87 -17.89
C ALA A 79 -34.26 -5.63 -18.69
N GLN A 80 -34.47 -4.42 -19.22
CA GLN A 80 -35.61 -4.10 -20.09
C GLN A 80 -35.59 -4.89 -21.40
N ASP A 81 -34.40 -5.14 -21.98
CA ASP A 81 -34.25 -6.02 -23.15
C ASP A 81 -34.59 -7.50 -22.84
N HIS A 82 -34.40 -7.93 -21.59
CA HIS A 82 -34.70 -9.30 -21.14
C HIS A 82 -36.14 -9.49 -20.61
N ASP A 83 -36.83 -8.44 -20.20
CA ASP A 83 -38.19 -8.50 -19.62
C ASP A 83 -39.30 -8.58 -20.69
N GLY A 84 -38.93 -8.58 -21.98
CA GLY A 84 -39.82 -8.86 -23.10
C GLY A 84 -40.33 -10.30 -23.19
N ASP A 85 -39.79 -11.23 -22.39
CA ASP A 85 -40.03 -12.68 -22.60
C ASP A 85 -40.56 -13.46 -21.37
N LYS A 86 -40.74 -12.86 -20.18
CA LYS A 86 -41.25 -13.61 -19.00
C LYS A 86 -42.16 -12.80 -18.07
N ARG A 87 -43.47 -12.85 -18.33
CA ARG A 87 -44.51 -12.60 -17.32
C ARG A 87 -45.48 -13.77 -17.22
N LYS A 88 -45.44 -14.54 -16.12
CA LYS A 88 -46.62 -15.18 -15.50
C LYS A 88 -46.30 -15.80 -14.12
N GLY A 89 -47.15 -15.46 -13.14
CA GLY A 89 -47.37 -16.13 -11.85
C GLY A 89 -46.52 -15.57 -10.70
N GLY A 90 -47.03 -15.16 -9.54
CA GLY A 90 -48.33 -15.36 -8.88
C GLY A 90 -48.05 -15.40 -7.36
N ALA A 91 -48.78 -14.60 -6.58
CA ALA A 91 -48.44 -14.25 -5.20
C ALA A 91 -48.94 -15.24 -4.11
N LEU A 92 -48.30 -15.13 -2.93
CA LEU A 92 -48.73 -15.46 -1.55
C LEU A 92 -48.51 -16.88 -0.98
N LYS A 93 -47.77 -16.96 0.16
CA LYS A 93 -48.31 -17.43 1.47
C LYS A 93 -47.35 -17.23 2.69
N SER A 94 -47.84 -16.40 3.63
CA SER A 94 -47.86 -16.43 5.12
C SER A 94 -46.73 -17.01 6.01
N LEU A 95 -46.32 -16.19 7.01
CA LEU A 95 -46.25 -16.40 8.49
C LEU A 95 -46.14 -17.86 9.00
N ILE A 96 -45.22 -18.28 9.88
CA ILE A 96 -44.66 -17.73 11.14
C ILE A 96 -43.28 -18.42 11.38
N TYR A 97 -42.19 -17.66 11.61
CA TYR A 97 -41.08 -18.02 12.53
C TYR A 97 -39.98 -16.95 12.55
N GLY A 98 -39.92 -16.04 13.53
CA GLY A 98 -38.81 -15.09 13.65
C GLY A 98 -38.83 -13.94 12.63
N THR A 99 -38.27 -12.79 13.04
CA THR A 99 -38.18 -11.59 12.20
C THR A 99 -37.42 -11.88 10.91
N PRO A 100 -37.71 -11.18 9.80
CA PRO A 100 -36.95 -11.31 8.57
C PRO A 100 -35.44 -11.12 8.80
N GLU A 101 -35.06 -10.18 9.67
CA GLU A 101 -33.65 -9.95 10.01
C GLU A 101 -33.04 -11.15 10.76
N GLY A 102 -33.78 -11.79 11.67
CA GLY A 102 -33.28 -12.97 12.41
C GLY A 102 -33.10 -14.19 11.51
N ARG A 103 -33.98 -14.39 10.52
CA ARG A 103 -33.86 -15.47 9.54
C ARG A 103 -32.78 -15.24 8.49
N GLU A 104 -32.52 -13.99 8.11
CA GLU A 104 -31.35 -13.66 7.30
C GLU A 104 -30.06 -13.86 8.10
N LEU A 105 -30.03 -13.42 9.36
CA LEU A 105 -28.89 -13.62 10.24
C LEU A 105 -28.59 -15.11 10.45
N ASP A 106 -29.59 -15.94 10.73
CA ASP A 106 -29.44 -17.39 10.89
C ASP A 106 -28.98 -18.08 9.59
N LYS A 107 -29.54 -17.69 8.44
CA LYS A 107 -29.11 -18.20 7.13
C LYS A 107 -27.70 -17.76 6.74
N ASP A 108 -27.29 -16.57 7.16
CA ASP A 108 -25.93 -16.09 6.98
C ASP A 108 -24.97 -16.76 7.98
N ILE A 109 -25.41 -17.08 9.20
CA ILE A 109 -24.65 -17.91 10.16
C ILE A 109 -24.40 -19.33 9.60
N GLU A 110 -25.36 -19.90 8.85
CA GLU A 110 -25.20 -21.21 8.18
C GLU A 110 -24.29 -21.18 6.93
N ARG A 111 -24.06 -20.00 6.34
CA ARG A 111 -23.04 -19.83 5.27
C ARG A 111 -21.65 -19.80 5.90
N SER A 112 -20.62 -20.27 5.20
CA SER A 112 -19.28 -20.25 5.77
C SER A 112 -18.89 -18.81 6.15
N PHE A 113 -18.28 -18.61 7.32
CA PHE A 113 -17.95 -17.28 7.87
C PHE A 113 -17.29 -16.32 6.86
N SER A 114 -16.49 -16.85 5.95
CA SER A 114 -15.86 -16.09 4.86
C SER A 114 -16.85 -15.60 3.78
N GLN A 115 -17.92 -16.34 3.49
CA GLN A 115 -18.87 -16.01 2.42
C GLN A 115 -19.77 -14.81 2.76
N VAL A 116 -20.06 -14.59 4.05
CA VAL A 116 -20.88 -13.45 4.51
C VAL A 116 -20.04 -12.18 4.65
N LEU A 117 -18.81 -12.33 5.16
CA LEU A 117 -17.91 -11.21 5.43
C LEU A 117 -17.16 -10.74 4.18
N ALA A 118 -16.70 -11.68 3.35
CA ALA A 118 -15.90 -11.36 2.17
C ALA A 118 -16.77 -11.11 0.94
N ARG A 119 -16.26 -10.26 0.05
CA ARG A 119 -16.77 -10.14 -1.32
C ARG A 119 -16.59 -11.44 -2.14
N GLY A 120 -15.70 -12.34 -1.70
CA GLY A 120 -15.49 -13.68 -2.26
C GLY A 120 -14.80 -13.74 -3.64
N LYS A 121 -14.67 -12.62 -4.34
CA LYS A 121 -14.09 -12.54 -5.69
C LYS A 121 -12.56 -12.50 -5.70
N TYR A 122 -11.96 -11.86 -4.70
CA TYR A 122 -10.53 -11.56 -4.66
C TYR A 122 -9.91 -11.98 -3.33
N VAL A 123 -8.65 -12.36 -3.39
CA VAL A 123 -7.77 -12.54 -2.23
C VAL A 123 -6.66 -11.53 -2.37
N HIS A 124 -6.27 -10.92 -1.25
CA HIS A 124 -5.17 -9.99 -1.22
C HIS A 124 -4.00 -10.59 -0.45
N SER A 125 -2.77 -10.23 -0.84
CA SER A 125 -1.61 -10.41 0.02
C SER A 125 -1.18 -9.05 0.55
N ILE A 126 -0.83 -8.98 1.83
CA ILE A 126 -0.10 -7.87 2.42
C ILE A 126 1.29 -8.36 2.79
N VAL A 127 2.30 -7.66 2.30
CA VAL A 127 3.71 -8.03 2.45
C VAL A 127 4.44 -6.89 3.14
N PHE A 128 5.14 -7.21 4.22
CA PHE A 128 6.05 -6.31 4.92
C PHE A 128 7.47 -6.77 4.66
N HIS A 129 8.28 -5.91 4.05
CA HIS A 129 9.73 -6.09 3.92
C HIS A 129 10.42 -5.16 4.90
N GLU A 130 11.09 -5.73 5.89
CA GLU A 130 11.95 -5.00 6.82
C GLU A 130 13.33 -4.87 6.18
N VAL A 131 13.60 -3.70 5.58
CA VAL A 131 14.79 -3.46 4.76
C VAL A 131 15.95 -3.05 5.66
N LYS A 132 17.17 -3.47 5.31
CA LYS A 132 18.36 -3.00 6.02
C LYS A 132 18.51 -1.48 5.81
N PRO A 133 18.73 -0.68 6.87
CA PRO A 133 18.75 0.78 6.76
C PRO A 133 19.77 1.33 5.74
N ASP A 134 20.90 0.65 5.55
CA ASP A 134 21.95 1.00 4.58
C ASP A 134 21.68 0.49 3.15
N LYS A 135 20.56 -0.20 2.93
CA LYS A 135 20.20 -0.87 1.67
C LYS A 135 18.90 -0.36 1.05
N VAL A 136 18.33 0.70 1.60
CA VAL A 136 17.04 1.25 1.16
C VAL A 136 17.04 1.63 -0.32
N ASP A 137 18.12 2.24 -0.82
CA ASP A 137 18.24 2.65 -2.24
C ASP A 137 18.37 1.43 -3.17
N GLU A 138 19.25 0.49 -2.84
CA GLU A 138 19.43 -0.78 -3.60
C GLU A 138 18.13 -1.59 -3.64
N TYR A 139 17.41 -1.64 -2.51
CA TYR A 139 16.10 -2.30 -2.40
C TYR A 139 15.06 -1.64 -3.30
N THR A 140 15.02 -0.31 -3.27
CA THR A 140 14.08 0.51 -4.02
C THR A 140 14.26 0.33 -5.52
N GLU A 141 15.51 0.31 -5.99
CA GLU A 141 15.82 0.04 -7.39
C GLU A 141 15.41 -1.40 -7.77
N LEU A 142 15.78 -2.39 -6.96
CA LEU A 142 15.46 -3.79 -7.23
C LEU A 142 13.95 -4.04 -7.31
N VAL A 143 13.21 -3.59 -6.28
CA VAL A 143 11.76 -3.81 -6.17
C VAL A 143 10.99 -2.92 -7.13
N GLY A 144 11.39 -1.67 -7.30
CA GLY A 144 10.78 -0.73 -8.22
C GLY A 144 10.92 -1.12 -9.69
N ASN A 145 11.97 -1.87 -10.04
CA ASN A 145 12.12 -2.45 -11.38
C ASN A 145 11.37 -3.77 -11.55
N TRP A 146 11.21 -4.57 -10.48
CA TRP A 146 10.59 -5.90 -10.56
C TRP A 146 9.06 -5.84 -10.46
N TYR A 147 8.51 -5.11 -9.50
CA TYR A 147 7.09 -5.18 -9.14
C TYR A 147 6.16 -4.68 -10.26
N PRO A 148 6.44 -3.54 -10.91
CA PRO A 148 5.65 -3.11 -12.06
C PRO A 148 5.68 -4.11 -13.22
N ARG A 149 6.83 -4.74 -13.48
CA ARG A 149 6.94 -5.78 -14.53
C ARG A 149 6.03 -6.97 -14.22
N VAL A 150 6.11 -7.49 -12.99
CA VAL A 150 5.25 -8.57 -12.52
C VAL A 150 3.77 -8.22 -12.65
N ALA A 151 3.38 -7.00 -12.31
CA ALA A 151 2.00 -6.52 -12.46
C ALA A 151 1.56 -6.34 -13.92
N SER A 152 2.49 -6.04 -14.83
CA SER A 152 2.20 -5.80 -16.24
C SER A 152 2.09 -7.08 -17.10
N MET A 153 2.68 -8.18 -16.63
CA MET A 153 2.67 -9.50 -17.27
C MET A 153 1.26 -10.14 -17.22
N PRO A 154 0.57 -10.31 -18.37
CA PRO A 154 -0.79 -10.86 -18.39
C PRO A 154 -0.91 -12.28 -17.81
N GLU A 155 0.15 -13.08 -17.92
CA GLU A 155 0.26 -14.43 -17.39
C GLU A 155 0.16 -14.47 -15.86
N ASN A 156 0.62 -13.42 -15.18
CA ASN A 156 0.61 -13.37 -13.73
C ASN A 156 -0.81 -13.13 -13.19
N LYS A 157 -1.68 -12.43 -13.93
CA LYS A 157 -3.08 -12.14 -13.49
C LYS A 157 -3.15 -11.56 -12.08
N VAL A 158 -2.22 -10.66 -11.74
CA VAL A 158 -2.14 -9.97 -10.46
C VAL A 158 -2.34 -8.48 -10.64
N HIS A 159 -2.82 -7.81 -9.60
CA HIS A 159 -2.84 -6.36 -9.55
C HIS A 159 -2.08 -5.87 -8.33
N LEU A 160 -1.13 -4.95 -8.54
CA LEU A 160 -0.49 -4.23 -7.44
C LEU A 160 -1.48 -3.18 -6.95
N VAL A 161 -1.96 -3.31 -5.71
CA VAL A 161 -2.84 -2.31 -5.09
C VAL A 161 -2.02 -1.09 -4.69
N GLY A 162 -0.82 -1.32 -4.14
CA GLY A 162 0.13 -0.26 -3.86
C GLY A 162 1.41 -0.76 -3.20
N SER A 163 2.41 0.11 -3.24
CA SER A 163 3.69 -0.03 -2.54
C SER A 163 3.97 1.24 -1.76
N TRP A 164 4.32 1.10 -0.50
CA TRP A 164 4.60 2.23 0.38
C TRP A 164 5.84 1.98 1.22
N ARG A 165 6.48 3.07 1.64
CA ARG A 165 7.49 3.09 2.69
C ARG A 165 6.86 3.62 3.98
N THR A 166 7.17 3.01 5.12
CA THR A 166 6.81 3.57 6.43
C THR A 166 7.74 4.70 6.84
N GLU A 167 7.17 5.87 7.13
CA GLU A 167 7.90 7.04 7.66
C GLU A 167 7.67 7.25 9.17
N VAL A 168 6.52 6.82 9.70
CA VAL A 168 6.23 6.86 11.16
C VAL A 168 5.69 5.51 11.59
N GLY A 169 6.33 4.91 12.60
CA GLY A 169 6.06 3.55 13.07
C GLY A 169 7.34 2.71 13.01
N ASP A 170 7.26 1.55 12.37
CA ASP A 170 8.40 0.72 12.00
C ASP A 170 9.10 1.29 10.76
N CYS A 171 9.96 2.29 10.97
CA CYS A 171 10.82 2.86 9.93
C CYS A 171 11.62 1.76 9.21
N ASP A 172 11.99 2.02 7.95
CA ASP A 172 12.69 1.09 7.05
C ASP A 172 11.88 -0.17 6.66
N THR A 173 10.58 -0.19 6.98
CA THR A 173 9.65 -1.20 6.49
C THR A 173 8.94 -0.71 5.23
N PHE A 174 8.91 -1.53 4.20
CA PHE A 174 8.10 -1.35 3.00
C PHE A 174 6.87 -2.25 3.06
N VAL A 175 5.72 -1.69 2.69
CA VAL A 175 4.43 -2.38 2.66
C VAL A 175 3.99 -2.51 1.21
N HIS A 176 3.63 -3.73 0.80
CA HIS A 176 3.09 -4.01 -0.52
C HIS A 176 1.78 -4.75 -0.40
N ILE A 177 0.76 -4.29 -1.11
CA ILE A 177 -0.52 -4.98 -1.18
C ILE A 177 -0.77 -5.42 -2.62
N TRP A 178 -1.07 -6.70 -2.80
CA TRP A 178 -1.39 -7.30 -4.09
C TRP A 178 -2.78 -7.90 -4.06
N GLU A 179 -3.48 -7.86 -5.19
CA GLU A 179 -4.77 -8.49 -5.42
C GLU A 179 -4.63 -9.65 -6.41
N TYR A 180 -5.32 -10.76 -6.11
CA TYR A 180 -5.34 -11.98 -6.89
C TYR A 180 -6.77 -12.48 -7.07
N GLN A 181 -7.00 -13.19 -8.17
CA GLN A 181 -8.28 -13.84 -8.41
C GLN A 181 -8.43 -15.11 -7.58
N ARG A 182 -8.97 -14.97 -6.36
CA ARG A 182 -9.13 -16.06 -5.38
C ARG A 182 -7.79 -16.72 -5.03
N TYR A 183 -7.83 -17.78 -4.23
CA TYR A 183 -6.63 -18.55 -3.85
C TYR A 183 -5.99 -19.29 -5.03
N GLU A 184 -6.79 -19.75 -5.99
CA GLU A 184 -6.29 -20.39 -7.21
C GLU A 184 -5.44 -19.42 -8.04
N GLY A 185 -5.92 -18.19 -8.24
CA GLY A 185 -5.15 -17.13 -8.89
C GLY A 185 -3.87 -16.84 -8.14
N TYR A 186 -3.93 -16.66 -6.81
CA TYR A 186 -2.73 -16.46 -5.99
C TYR A 186 -1.68 -17.56 -6.19
N HIS A 187 -2.10 -18.82 -6.15
CA HIS A 187 -1.21 -19.95 -6.34
C HIS A 187 -0.62 -20.00 -7.76
N ALA A 188 -1.45 -19.82 -8.78
CA ALA A 188 -1.02 -19.80 -10.18
C ALA A 188 -0.03 -18.66 -10.46
N SER A 189 -0.30 -17.46 -9.94
CA SER A 189 0.60 -16.30 -10.07
C SER A 189 1.96 -16.58 -9.43
N LEU A 190 1.99 -17.12 -8.20
CA LEU A 190 3.26 -17.46 -7.56
C LEU A 190 4.02 -18.56 -8.30
N ASN A 191 3.31 -19.56 -8.83
CA ASN A 191 3.92 -20.58 -9.66
C ASN A 191 4.56 -19.95 -10.91
N ALA A 192 3.84 -19.09 -11.64
CA ALA A 192 4.38 -18.41 -12.81
C ALA A 192 5.60 -17.54 -12.47
N ILE A 193 5.51 -16.72 -11.42
CA ILE A 193 6.59 -15.83 -10.98
C ILE A 193 7.84 -16.64 -10.58
N GLN A 194 7.68 -17.75 -9.85
CA GLN A 194 8.82 -18.57 -9.41
C GLN A 194 9.56 -19.26 -10.56
N HIS A 195 8.87 -19.54 -11.67
CA HIS A 195 9.47 -20.15 -12.86
C HIS A 195 9.95 -19.11 -13.88
N HIS A 196 9.79 -17.81 -13.60
CA HIS A 196 10.32 -16.76 -14.47
C HIS A 196 11.87 -16.81 -14.47
N PRO A 197 12.55 -16.75 -15.63
CA PRO A 197 14.00 -16.90 -15.72
C PRO A 197 14.82 -15.95 -14.84
N GLU A 198 14.34 -14.73 -14.65
CA GLU A 198 15.01 -13.70 -13.83
C GLU A 198 14.69 -13.80 -12.32
N PHE A 199 13.69 -14.59 -11.91
CA PHE A 199 13.25 -14.64 -10.50
C PHE A 199 14.34 -15.14 -9.54
N PRO A 200 15.16 -16.15 -9.85
CA PRO A 200 16.22 -16.60 -8.95
C PRO A 200 17.23 -15.50 -8.61
N GLU A 201 17.59 -14.66 -9.59
CA GLU A 201 18.50 -13.53 -9.35
C GLU A 201 17.84 -12.46 -8.49
N PHE A 202 16.58 -12.11 -8.80
CA PHE A 202 15.79 -11.16 -8.01
C PHE A 202 15.66 -11.61 -6.56
N ASP A 203 15.25 -12.86 -6.32
CA ASP A 203 15.03 -13.42 -4.98
C ASP A 203 16.33 -13.49 -4.17
N SER A 204 17.44 -13.88 -4.81
CA SER A 204 18.76 -13.85 -4.20
C SER A 204 19.15 -12.44 -3.77
N LYS A 205 19.03 -11.44 -4.65
CA LYS A 205 19.32 -10.04 -4.31
C LYS A 205 18.43 -9.55 -3.18
N LEU A 206 17.12 -9.77 -3.26
CA LEU A 206 16.15 -9.33 -2.25
C LEU A 206 16.52 -9.84 -0.85
N LYS A 207 16.90 -11.12 -0.71
CA LYS A 207 17.30 -11.74 0.57
C LYS A 207 18.54 -11.07 1.21
N HIS A 208 19.43 -10.47 0.41
CA HIS A 208 20.57 -9.74 0.95
C HIS A 208 20.21 -8.34 1.44
N LEU A 209 19.12 -7.76 0.95
CA LEU A 209 18.70 -6.38 1.24
C LEU A 209 17.72 -6.27 2.42
N ILE A 210 17.03 -7.36 2.76
CA ILE A 210 16.03 -7.37 3.84
C ILE A 210 16.52 -8.16 5.06
N ASN A 211 16.08 -7.73 6.24
CA ASN A 211 16.19 -8.50 7.48
C ASN A 211 15.06 -9.52 7.61
N ALA A 212 13.86 -9.15 7.18
CA ALA A 212 12.69 -10.01 7.28
C ALA A 212 11.67 -9.73 6.18
N LYS A 213 10.91 -10.79 5.84
CA LYS A 213 9.71 -10.72 5.00
C LYS A 213 8.55 -11.37 5.75
N ARG A 214 7.46 -10.64 5.91
CA ARG A 214 6.20 -11.16 6.49
C ARG A 214 5.11 -11.03 5.44
N THR A 215 4.35 -12.10 5.21
CA THR A 215 3.23 -12.11 4.26
C THR A 215 2.01 -12.72 4.90
N SER A 216 0.88 -12.04 4.76
CA SER A 216 -0.43 -12.53 5.17
C SER A 216 -1.38 -12.49 3.98
N LEU A 217 -2.26 -13.48 3.87
CA LEU A 217 -3.37 -13.47 2.92
C LEU A 217 -4.63 -13.02 3.62
N MET A 218 -5.31 -12.08 2.98
CA MET A 218 -6.45 -11.36 3.55
C MET A 218 -7.59 -11.26 2.54
N GLN A 219 -8.80 -11.11 3.06
CA GLN A 219 -10.00 -10.88 2.26
C GLN A 219 -10.54 -9.49 2.55
N GLU A 220 -11.12 -8.87 1.52
CA GLU A 220 -11.78 -7.57 1.68
C GLU A 220 -13.07 -7.73 2.46
N PHE A 221 -13.38 -6.74 3.30
CA PHE A 221 -14.72 -6.64 3.85
C PHE A 221 -15.73 -6.20 2.78
N SER A 222 -16.88 -6.87 2.72
CA SER A 222 -17.93 -6.56 1.72
C SER A 222 -18.46 -5.13 1.80
N PHE A 223 -18.50 -4.52 3.00
CA PHE A 223 -18.94 -3.13 3.20
C PHE A 223 -17.87 -2.08 2.89
N TRP A 224 -16.62 -2.51 2.73
CA TRP A 224 -15.49 -1.62 2.48
C TRP A 224 -14.51 -2.22 1.46
N PRO A 225 -14.95 -2.31 0.20
CA PRO A 225 -14.11 -2.82 -0.87
C PRO A 225 -12.90 -1.92 -1.12
N THR A 226 -11.84 -2.49 -1.69
CA THR A 226 -10.68 -1.71 -2.14
C THR A 226 -11.08 -0.80 -3.28
N THR A 227 -10.71 0.48 -3.18
CA THR A 227 -10.92 1.46 -4.24
C THR A 227 -9.88 1.27 -5.34
N PRO A 228 -10.23 1.45 -6.62
CA PRO A 228 -9.25 1.49 -7.70
C PRO A 228 -8.15 2.52 -7.42
N PRO A 229 -6.92 2.30 -7.93
CA PRO A 229 -5.81 3.24 -7.76
C PRO A 229 -6.20 4.68 -8.18
N ARG A 230 -5.72 5.67 -7.43
CA ARG A 230 -6.07 7.09 -7.62
C ARG A 230 -4.89 8.00 -7.28
N GLN A 231 -4.69 9.02 -8.12
CA GLN A 231 -3.56 9.95 -8.04
C GLN A 231 -3.92 11.22 -7.27
N LEU A 232 -4.33 11.05 -6.01
CA LEU A 232 -4.60 12.17 -5.10
C LEU A 232 -3.32 12.73 -4.47
N GLY A 233 -2.21 11.98 -4.50
CA GLY A 233 -0.99 12.29 -3.76
C GLY A 233 -1.18 12.18 -2.24
N GLY A 234 -0.39 12.94 -1.48
CA GLY A 234 -0.45 12.97 -0.02
C GLY A 234 0.16 11.73 0.64
N LEU A 235 -0.30 11.44 1.86
CA LEU A 235 0.16 10.30 2.67
C LEU A 235 -0.95 9.30 2.94
N PHE A 236 -0.55 8.12 3.37
CA PHE A 236 -1.46 7.05 3.75
C PHE A 236 -1.28 6.69 5.22
N GLU A 237 -2.36 6.24 5.85
CA GLU A 237 -2.30 5.63 7.18
C GLU A 237 -2.79 4.19 7.10
N LEU A 238 -1.89 3.23 7.29
CA LEU A 238 -2.25 1.84 7.50
C LEU A 238 -2.44 1.59 8.99
N ARG A 239 -3.62 1.12 9.36
CA ARG A 239 -3.89 0.69 10.73
C ARG A 239 -4.13 -0.81 10.74
N SER A 240 -3.43 -1.49 11.64
CA SER A 240 -3.49 -2.94 11.83
C SER A 240 -3.92 -3.21 13.26
N TYR A 241 -5.05 -3.89 13.43
CA TYR A 241 -5.57 -4.23 14.76
C TYR A 241 -5.64 -5.74 14.92
N THR A 242 -5.09 -6.24 16.01
CA THR A 242 -5.24 -7.63 16.42
C THR A 242 -6.45 -7.71 17.33
N LEU A 243 -7.49 -8.41 16.89
CA LEU A 243 -8.73 -8.60 17.64
C LEU A 243 -8.59 -9.77 18.62
N HIS A 244 -9.40 -9.78 19.68
CA HIS A 244 -9.58 -11.00 20.48
C HIS A 244 -10.16 -12.12 19.58
N PRO A 245 -9.68 -13.38 19.73
CA PRO A 245 -10.23 -14.50 18.95
C PRO A 245 -11.75 -14.60 19.12
N GLY A 246 -12.47 -14.73 18.01
CA GLY A 246 -13.94 -14.78 17.98
C GLY A 246 -14.64 -13.44 17.79
N ASN A 247 -13.96 -12.30 17.95
CA ASN A 247 -14.62 -10.98 17.93
C ASN A 247 -14.71 -10.32 16.54
N LEU A 248 -14.21 -10.97 15.49
CA LEU A 248 -14.16 -10.39 14.14
C LEU A 248 -15.54 -9.97 13.62
N LEU A 249 -16.56 -10.81 13.79
CA LEU A 249 -17.91 -10.55 13.28
C LEU A 249 -18.58 -9.39 14.03
N GLU A 250 -18.42 -9.34 15.35
CA GLU A 250 -18.94 -8.24 16.18
C GLU A 250 -18.25 -6.92 15.82
N TRP A 251 -16.92 -6.94 15.72
CA TRP A 251 -16.13 -5.79 15.29
C TRP A 251 -16.57 -5.28 13.93
N GLU A 252 -16.75 -6.20 12.98
CA GLU A 252 -17.21 -5.89 11.64
C GLU A 252 -18.62 -5.27 11.63
N THR A 253 -19.55 -5.83 12.39
CA THR A 253 -20.93 -5.33 12.48
C THR A 253 -20.96 -3.88 12.96
N HIS A 254 -20.15 -3.54 13.96
CA HIS A 254 -20.04 -2.17 14.44
C HIS A 254 -19.35 -1.26 13.42
N TRP A 255 -18.27 -1.71 12.79
CA TRP A 255 -17.59 -0.93 11.75
C TRP A 255 -18.43 -0.68 10.52
N ARG A 256 -19.27 -1.63 10.10
CA ARG A 256 -20.20 -1.46 8.98
C ARG A 256 -21.13 -0.27 9.19
N ARG A 257 -21.62 -0.08 10.42
CA ARG A 257 -22.46 1.07 10.79
C ARG A 257 -21.62 2.36 10.87
N GLY A 258 -20.50 2.32 11.58
CA GLY A 258 -19.64 3.48 11.79
C GLY A 258 -18.94 3.98 10.53
N LEU A 259 -18.72 3.13 9.52
CA LEU A 259 -18.09 3.53 8.27
C LEU A 259 -18.92 4.57 7.52
N LYS A 260 -20.26 4.53 7.64
CA LYS A 260 -21.13 5.56 7.04
C LYS A 260 -20.76 6.95 7.58
N ALA A 261 -20.72 7.09 8.90
CA ALA A 261 -20.29 8.32 9.57
C ALA A 261 -18.85 8.70 9.19
N ARG A 262 -17.95 7.71 9.15
CA ARG A 262 -16.53 7.95 8.87
C ARG A 262 -16.28 8.46 7.45
N ARG A 263 -17.05 8.00 6.46
CA ARG A 263 -16.94 8.43 5.04
C ARG A 263 -17.32 9.89 4.80
N GLU A 264 -18.08 10.50 5.71
CA GLU A 264 -18.45 11.91 5.62
C GLU A 264 -17.24 12.85 5.72
N VAL A 265 -16.21 12.43 6.47
CA VAL A 265 -15.05 13.26 6.80
C VAL A 265 -13.74 12.72 6.26
N MET A 266 -13.67 11.47 5.83
CA MET A 266 -12.45 10.87 5.27
C MET A 266 -12.71 9.84 4.19
N GLU A 267 -11.70 9.61 3.36
CA GLU A 267 -11.76 8.67 2.24
C GLU A 267 -10.92 7.42 2.53
N GLY A 268 -11.60 6.27 2.61
CA GLY A 268 -10.93 4.99 2.74
C GLY A 268 -10.29 4.55 1.43
N VAL A 269 -9.25 3.75 1.50
CA VAL A 269 -8.67 3.01 0.36
C VAL A 269 -9.19 1.57 0.35
N GLY A 270 -9.25 0.93 1.51
CA GLY A 270 -9.77 -0.43 1.64
C GLY A 270 -9.64 -0.93 3.07
N ALA A 271 -10.37 -2.00 3.37
CA ALA A 271 -10.24 -2.73 4.62
C ALA A 271 -10.30 -4.23 4.39
N TRP A 272 -9.47 -4.96 5.13
CA TRP A 272 -9.27 -6.40 4.97
C TRP A 272 -9.17 -7.10 6.32
N PHE A 273 -9.43 -8.40 6.33
CA PHE A 273 -9.21 -9.29 7.47
C PHE A 273 -8.33 -10.46 7.05
N VAL A 274 -7.37 -10.83 7.89
CA VAL A 274 -6.41 -11.89 7.62
C VAL A 274 -7.07 -13.26 7.75
N GLN A 275 -6.82 -14.14 6.78
CA GLN A 275 -7.28 -15.53 6.75
C GLN A 275 -6.14 -16.54 6.86
N ILE A 276 -4.94 -16.17 6.39
CA ILE A 276 -3.73 -17.02 6.46
C ILE A 276 -2.56 -16.12 6.83
N GLY A 277 -1.76 -16.51 7.83
CA GLY A 277 -0.69 -15.70 8.41
C GLY A 277 -1.07 -15.17 9.79
N GLU A 278 -1.03 -13.85 9.97
CA GLU A 278 -1.31 -13.18 11.26
C GLU A 278 -2.82 -13.14 11.58
N LEU A 279 -3.39 -14.28 11.99
CA LEU A 279 -4.83 -14.44 12.25
C LEU A 279 -5.37 -13.45 13.29
N ASN A 280 -6.70 -13.22 13.22
CA ASN A 280 -7.43 -12.23 14.03
C ASN A 280 -7.00 -10.78 13.77
N THR A 281 -6.24 -10.51 12.72
CA THR A 281 -5.82 -9.17 12.36
C THR A 281 -6.71 -8.57 11.28
N VAL A 282 -7.11 -7.32 11.50
CA VAL A 282 -7.77 -6.48 10.49
C VAL A 282 -6.86 -5.34 10.08
N HIS A 283 -6.85 -5.04 8.79
CA HIS A 283 -6.12 -3.92 8.21
C HIS A 283 -7.12 -2.94 7.61
N HIS A 284 -6.89 -1.65 7.80
CA HIS A 284 -7.61 -0.64 7.04
C HIS A 284 -6.70 0.52 6.67
N LEU A 285 -6.81 0.96 5.43
CA LEU A 285 -5.93 1.93 4.80
C LEU A 285 -6.71 3.21 4.47
N TRP A 286 -6.17 4.34 4.91
CA TRP A 286 -6.73 5.68 4.70
C TRP A 286 -5.75 6.54 3.93
N GLN A 287 -6.25 7.57 3.23
CA GLN A 287 -5.43 8.54 2.51
C GLN A 287 -5.76 9.96 2.98
N PHE A 288 -4.73 10.79 3.12
CA PHE A 288 -4.82 12.18 3.58
C PHE A 288 -3.89 13.06 2.77
N ALA A 289 -4.20 14.35 2.69
CA ALA A 289 -3.33 15.34 2.08
C ALA A 289 -1.99 15.46 2.81
N ASN A 290 -2.04 15.53 4.14
CA ASN A 290 -0.89 15.67 5.03
C ASN A 290 -1.26 15.34 6.49
N LEU A 291 -0.31 15.47 7.42
CA LEU A 291 -0.52 15.11 8.83
C LEU A 291 -1.49 16.03 9.59
N GLU A 292 -1.53 17.32 9.24
CA GLU A 292 -2.47 18.25 9.89
C GLU A 292 -3.90 17.96 9.42
N GLU A 293 -4.09 17.75 8.12
CA GLU A 293 -5.39 17.34 7.59
C GLU A 293 -5.85 16.02 8.19
N ARG A 294 -4.94 15.03 8.33
CA ARG A 294 -5.21 13.79 9.05
C ARG A 294 -5.72 14.05 10.48
N LYS A 295 -5.04 14.91 11.25
CA LYS A 295 -5.47 15.27 12.61
C LYS A 295 -6.87 15.87 12.60
N VAL A 296 -7.10 16.88 11.77
CA VAL A 296 -8.39 17.58 11.65
C VAL A 296 -9.52 16.62 11.25
N ARG A 297 -9.34 15.78 10.21
CA ARG A 297 -10.37 14.81 9.80
C ARG A 297 -10.69 13.80 10.90
N ARG A 298 -9.68 13.35 11.64
CA ARG A 298 -9.88 12.42 12.77
C ARG A 298 -10.66 13.05 13.92
N GLU A 299 -10.38 14.32 14.22
CA GLU A 299 -11.12 15.10 15.23
C GLU A 299 -12.57 15.34 14.78
N GLN A 300 -12.77 15.79 13.53
CA GLN A 300 -14.10 16.02 12.95
C GLN A 300 -15.00 14.77 13.01
N SER A 301 -14.41 13.58 12.89
CA SER A 301 -15.17 12.33 12.97
C SER A 301 -15.91 12.16 14.31
N TRP A 302 -15.41 12.72 15.40
CA TRP A 302 -16.08 12.65 16.71
C TRP A 302 -17.34 13.52 16.79
N SER A 303 -17.47 14.50 15.90
CA SER A 303 -18.67 15.31 15.76
C SER A 303 -19.74 14.66 14.87
N VAL A 304 -19.43 13.52 14.22
CA VAL A 304 -20.40 12.79 13.39
C VAL A 304 -21.14 11.76 14.24
N GLU A 305 -22.47 11.77 14.14
CA GLU A 305 -23.36 10.86 14.86
C GLU A 305 -23.00 9.38 14.60
N GLY A 306 -23.06 8.56 15.64
CA GLY A 306 -22.77 7.13 15.57
C GLY A 306 -21.28 6.76 15.59
N TRP A 307 -20.35 7.69 15.32
CA TRP A 307 -18.92 7.38 15.37
C TRP A 307 -18.44 7.07 16.79
N GLY A 308 -18.84 7.89 17.78
CA GLY A 308 -18.47 7.68 19.18
C GLY A 308 -18.93 6.32 19.72
N GLU A 309 -20.17 5.91 19.39
CA GLU A 309 -20.70 4.59 19.75
C GLU A 309 -19.92 3.46 19.07
N THR A 310 -19.57 3.63 17.79
CA THR A 310 -18.75 2.64 17.06
C THR A 310 -17.41 2.43 17.76
N VAL A 311 -16.73 3.52 18.16
CA VAL A 311 -15.45 3.41 18.87
C VAL A 311 -15.64 2.72 20.23
N HIS A 312 -16.66 3.12 21.00
CA HIS A 312 -16.95 2.51 22.30
C HIS A 312 -17.17 1.00 22.23
N LYS A 313 -17.86 0.52 21.18
CA LYS A 313 -18.14 -0.91 20.98
C LYS A 313 -16.98 -1.70 20.37
N THR A 314 -16.12 -1.05 19.58
CA THR A 314 -15.04 -1.77 18.86
C THR A 314 -13.73 -1.81 19.63
N VAL A 315 -13.41 -0.80 20.44
CA VAL A 315 -12.15 -0.75 21.21
C VAL A 315 -11.97 -1.94 22.16
N PRO A 316 -12.99 -2.37 22.95
CA PRO A 316 -12.86 -3.52 23.84
C PRO A 316 -12.60 -4.85 23.11
N LEU A 317 -12.85 -4.92 21.81
CA LEU A 317 -12.65 -6.12 21.00
C LEU A 317 -11.21 -6.27 20.51
N ILE A 318 -10.35 -5.28 20.75
CA ILE A 318 -9.00 -5.16 20.18
C ILE A 318 -7.94 -5.40 21.27
N GLN A 319 -7.00 -6.30 20.98
CA GLN A 319 -5.82 -6.58 21.82
C GLN A 319 -4.69 -5.59 21.56
N GLU A 320 -4.36 -5.34 20.29
CA GLU A 320 -3.24 -4.51 19.89
C GLU A 320 -3.64 -3.60 18.73
N MET A 321 -3.15 -2.36 18.74
CA MET A 321 -3.34 -1.40 17.65
C MET A 321 -1.99 -0.87 17.15
N LYS A 322 -1.74 -0.98 15.84
CA LYS A 322 -0.62 -0.35 15.16
C LYS A 322 -1.13 0.65 14.13
N SER A 323 -0.49 1.81 14.05
CA SER A 323 -0.72 2.82 13.02
C SER A 323 0.62 3.16 12.37
N ARG A 324 0.66 3.15 11.05
CA ARG A 324 1.83 3.49 10.23
C ARG A 324 1.49 4.63 9.31
N ILE A 325 2.32 5.66 9.28
CA ILE A 325 2.27 6.69 8.24
C ILE A 325 3.14 6.22 7.08
N LEU A 326 2.52 6.16 5.91
CA LEU A 326 3.04 5.54 4.71
C LEU A 326 3.15 6.57 3.58
N ILE A 327 4.27 6.53 2.87
CA ILE A 327 4.49 7.33 1.65
C ILE A 327 4.51 6.39 0.46
N PRO A 328 3.75 6.66 -0.62
CA PRO A 328 3.74 5.80 -1.78
C PRO A 328 5.12 5.79 -2.44
N CYS A 329 5.60 4.60 -2.81
CA CYS A 329 6.83 4.46 -3.57
C CYS A 329 6.62 5.00 -5.00
N PRO A 330 7.67 5.44 -5.73
CA PRO A 330 7.53 6.01 -7.08
C PRO A 330 6.84 5.08 -8.11
N TRP A 331 6.98 3.76 -7.95
CA TRP A 331 6.33 2.76 -8.81
C TRP A 331 4.94 2.33 -8.32
N SER A 332 4.49 2.88 -7.19
CA SER A 332 3.17 2.56 -6.64
C SER A 332 2.10 3.08 -7.59
N PRO A 333 1.05 2.29 -7.90
CA PRO A 333 -0.08 2.77 -8.70
C PRO A 333 -0.88 3.92 -8.08
N VAL A 334 -0.58 4.28 -6.83
CA VAL A 334 -1.18 5.37 -6.06
C VAL A 334 -0.18 6.50 -5.72
N ALA A 335 0.96 6.54 -6.42
CA ALA A 335 2.03 7.53 -6.22
C ALA A 335 1.63 8.93 -6.72
#